data_AF-A0A7Y0KCN0-F1
#
_entry.id   AF-A0A7Y0KCN0-F1
#
_cell.length_a   1.000
_cell.length_b   1.000
_cell.length_c   1.000
_cell.angle_alpha   90.00
_cell.angle_beta   90.00
_cell.angle_gamma   90.00
#
_symmetry.space_group_name_H-M   'P 1'
#
loop_
_entity.id
_entity.type
_entity.pdbx_description
1 polymer ?
#
loop_
_entity_poly.entity_id
_entity_poly.type
_entity_poly.pdbx_seq_one_letter_code
_entity_poly.pdbx_strand_id
1 'polypeptide(L)'
;MMQKVQRFGGALYVPVLLFPFAGVVIGLTILFKNPLIMGSLADPESLWYQCWFIIGEGAWAVLRQMPLLFAIGIPIALAKKAHARACMEALIT
;
A
#
# COMPACT_ATOMS: atom_id res chain seq x y z
N MET A 1 -2.76 30.86 -3.54
CA MET A 1 -3.23 29.67 -2.78
C MET A 1 -3.36 28.43 -3.67
N MET A 2 -4.07 28.55 -4.80
CA MET A 2 -4.40 27.44 -5.73
C MET A 2 -3.21 26.55 -6.12
N GLN A 3 -2.07 27.12 -6.52
CA GLN A 3 -0.88 26.35 -6.89
C GLN A 3 -0.28 25.52 -5.74
N LYS A 4 -0.38 25.99 -4.49
CA LYS A 4 0.12 25.24 -3.32
C LYS A 4 -0.75 24.02 -3.04
N VAL A 5 -2.07 24.19 -3.16
CA VAL A 5 -3.04 23.10 -3.03
C VAL A 5 -2.88 22.08 -4.16
N GLN A 6 -2.71 22.53 -5.40
CA GLN A 6 -2.43 21.65 -6.54
C GLN A 6 -1.14 20.86 -6.34
N ARG A 7 -0.09 21.51 -5.85
CA ARG A 7 1.20 20.84 -5.59
C ARG A 7 1.10 19.83 -4.44
N PHE A 8 0.35 20.14 -3.39
CA PHE A 8 0.06 19.20 -2.31
C PHE A 8 -0.76 18.00 -2.82
N GLY A 9 -1.83 18.26 -3.58
CA GLY A 9 -2.62 17.21 -4.24
C GLY A 9 -1.78 16.33 -5.17
N GLY A 10 -0.86 16.93 -5.95
CA GLY A 10 0.10 16.20 -6.77
C GLY A 10 1.09 15.36 -5.96
N ALA A 11 1.49 15.80 -4.76
CA ALA A 11 2.34 15.02 -3.87
C ALA A 11 1.62 13.82 -3.25
N LEU A 12 0.30 13.92 -3.02
CA LEU A 12 -0.52 12.81 -2.55
C LEU A 12 -0.71 11.71 -3.60
N TYR A 13 -0.55 12.02 -4.90
CA TYR A 13 -0.77 11.07 -5.99
C TYR A 13 0.11 9.82 -5.88
N VAL A 14 1.40 9.99 -5.56
CA VAL A 14 2.38 8.91 -5.52
C VAL A 14 2.00 7.80 -4.51
N PRO A 15 1.73 8.09 -3.22
CA PRO A 15 1.28 7.05 -2.29
C PRO A 15 -0.11 6.50 -2.63
N VAL A 16 -1.02 7.31 -3.17
CA VAL A 16 -2.38 6.86 -3.52
C VAL A 16 -2.40 5.85 -4.66
N LEU A 17 -1.44 5.90 -5.59
CA LEU A 17 -1.30 4.93 -6.68
C LEU A 17 -1.09 3.48 -6.20
N LEU A 18 -0.57 3.29 -4.98
CA LEU A 18 -0.37 1.96 -4.42
C LEU A 18 -1.69 1.31 -3.98
N PHE A 19 -2.74 2.11 -3.72
CA PHE A 19 -4.03 1.62 -3.22
C PHE A 19 -4.83 0.80 -4.23
N PRO A 20 -5.01 1.21 -5.49
CA PRO A 20 -5.70 0.37 -6.48
C PRO A 20 -4.94 -0.95 -6.72
N PHE A 21 -3.60 -0.92 -6.76
CA PHE A 21 -2.80 -2.13 -6.85
C PHE A 21 -3.04 -3.06 -5.65
N ALA A 22 -2.87 -2.55 -4.42
CA ALA A 22 -3.11 -3.33 -3.21
C ALA A 22 -4.55 -3.86 -3.13
N GLY A 23 -5.54 -3.05 -3.52
CA GLY A 23 -6.95 -3.44 -3.53
C GLY A 23 -7.24 -4.60 -4.51
N VAL A 24 -6.67 -4.56 -5.72
CA VAL A 24 -6.81 -5.66 -6.68
C VAL A 24 -6.16 -6.92 -6.15
N VAL A 25 -4.94 -6.82 -5.59
CA VAL A 25 -4.24 -7.97 -5.01
C VAL A 25 -5.02 -8.56 -3.84
N ILE A 26 -5.56 -7.73 -2.94
CA ILE A 26 -6.43 -8.18 -1.84
C ILE A 26 -7.65 -8.92 -2.40
N GLY A 27 -8.34 -8.35 -3.40
CA GLY A 27 -9.49 -9.00 -4.04
C GLY A 27 -9.16 -10.38 -4.61
N LEU A 28 -8.03 -10.51 -5.31
CA LEU A 28 -7.55 -11.79 -5.83
C LEU A 28 -7.23 -12.77 -4.70
N THR A 29 -6.54 -12.32 -3.64
CA THR A 29 -6.18 -13.21 -2.52
C THR A 29 -7.42 -13.69 -1.76
N ILE A 30 -8.48 -12.87 -1.65
CA ILE A 30 -9.76 -13.28 -1.04
C ILE A 30 -10.44 -14.32 -1.92
N LEU A 31 -10.49 -14.09 -3.23
CA LEU A 31 -11.07 -15.02 -4.20
C LEU A 31 -10.39 -16.39 -4.15
N PHE A 32 -9.05 -16.40 -4.20
CA PHE A 32 -8.25 -17.62 -4.27
C PHE A 32 -8.10 -18.36 -2.92
N LYS A 33 -8.42 -17.71 -1.80
CA LYS A 33 -8.53 -18.35 -0.48
C LYS A 33 -9.97 -18.74 -0.13
N ASN A 34 -10.93 -18.54 -1.03
CA ASN A 34 -12.33 -18.84 -0.73
C ASN A 34 -12.63 -20.35 -0.96
N PRO A 35 -13.04 -21.11 0.08
CA PRO A 35 -13.34 -22.53 -0.06
C PRO A 35 -14.55 -22.82 -0.96
N LEU A 36 -15.46 -21.87 -1.15
CA LEU A 36 -16.58 -22.02 -2.09
C LEU A 36 -16.11 -22.02 -3.56
N ILE A 37 -14.93 -21.47 -3.84
CA ILE A 37 -14.39 -21.32 -5.20
C ILE A 37 -13.29 -22.34 -5.46
N MET A 38 -12.37 -22.51 -4.50
CA MET A 38 -11.19 -23.35 -4.63
C MET A 38 -11.31 -24.73 -3.96
N GLY A 39 -12.42 -25.00 -3.27
CA GLY A 39 -12.63 -26.28 -2.60
C GLY A 39 -11.55 -26.59 -1.56
N SER A 40 -11.01 -27.82 -1.58
CA SER A 40 -9.98 -28.28 -0.64
C SER A 40 -8.62 -27.58 -0.82
N LEU A 41 -8.38 -26.87 -1.94
CA LEU A 41 -7.16 -26.08 -2.12
C LEU A 41 -7.15 -24.81 -1.25
N ALA A 42 -8.31 -24.36 -0.75
CA ALA A 42 -8.39 -23.24 0.18
C ALA A 42 -8.31 -23.68 1.65
N ASP A 43 -7.86 -24.90 1.93
CA ASP A 43 -7.54 -25.32 3.29
C ASP A 43 -6.37 -24.48 3.82
N PRO A 44 -6.46 -23.87 5.02
CA PRO A 44 -5.37 -23.11 5.64
C PRO A 44 -4.04 -23.85 5.74
N GLU A 45 -4.06 -25.18 5.86
CA GLU A 45 -2.86 -26.03 5.93
C GLU A 45 -2.24 -26.28 4.54
N SER A 46 -2.96 -25.96 3.46
CA SER A 46 -2.47 -26.16 2.10
C SER A 46 -1.43 -25.11 1.70
N LEU A 47 -0.45 -25.53 0.89
CA LEU A 47 0.54 -24.62 0.29
C LEU A 47 -0.11 -23.53 -0.57
N TRP A 48 -1.24 -23.83 -1.22
CA TRP A 48 -1.98 -22.86 -2.02
C TRP A 48 -2.50 -21.70 -1.15
N TYR A 49 -3.20 -22.02 -0.06
CA TYR A 49 -3.70 -21.01 0.87
C TYR A 49 -2.57 -20.17 1.46
N GLN A 50 -1.48 -20.81 1.92
CA GLN A 50 -0.35 -20.13 2.54
C GLN A 50 0.35 -19.14 1.58
N CYS A 51 0.53 -19.52 0.31
CA CYS A 51 1.07 -18.61 -0.72
C CYS A 51 0.19 -17.36 -0.88
N TRP A 52 -1.13 -17.55 -1.05
CA TRP A 52 -2.06 -16.42 -1.18
C TRP A 52 -2.23 -15.62 0.12
N PHE A 53 -2.03 -16.26 1.27
CA PHE A 53 -2.05 -15.60 2.57
C PHE A 53 -0.90 -14.61 2.69
N ILE A 54 0.34 -15.02 2.37
CA ILE A 54 1.52 -14.14 2.41
C ILE A 54 1.37 -12.97 1.44
N ILE A 55 0.91 -13.24 0.21
CA ILE A 55 0.64 -12.19 -0.79
C ILE A 55 -0.42 -11.21 -0.27
N GLY A 56 -1.50 -11.73 0.32
CA GLY A 56 -2.57 -10.95 0.91
C GLY A 56 -2.08 -10.07 2.06
N GLU A 57 -1.27 -10.60 2.96
CA GLU A 57 -0.71 -9.84 4.08
C GLU A 57 0.18 -8.69 3.60
N GLY A 58 0.97 -8.92 2.55
CA GLY A 58 1.77 -7.88 1.90
C GLY A 58 0.91 -6.75 1.31
N ALA A 59 -0.17 -7.11 0.61
CA ALA A 59 -1.10 -6.12 0.07
C ALA A 59 -1.86 -5.36 1.18
N TRP A 60 -2.28 -6.05 2.23
CA TRP A 60 -2.89 -5.43 3.41
C TRP A 60 -1.91 -4.54 4.17
N ALA A 61 -0.60 -4.81 4.13
CA ALA A 61 0.40 -3.96 4.78
C ALA A 61 0.42 -2.55 4.17
N VAL A 62 0.21 -2.42 2.85
CA VAL A 62 0.11 -1.11 2.18
C VAL A 62 -1.03 -0.27 2.76
N LEU A 63 -2.19 -0.88 3.01
CA LEU A 63 -3.34 -0.17 3.56
C LEU A 63 -3.21 0.06 5.07
N ARG A 64 -2.65 -0.90 5.82
CA ARG A 64 -2.42 -0.77 7.27
C ARG A 64 -1.35 0.26 7.61
N GLN A 65 -0.34 0.40 6.75
CA GLN A 65 0.75 1.38 6.91
C GLN A 65 0.52 2.65 6.10
N MET A 66 -0.75 2.99 5.83
CA MET A 66 -1.12 4.22 5.15
C MET A 66 -0.50 5.49 5.76
N PRO A 67 -0.46 5.67 7.11
CA PRO A 67 0.20 6.83 7.70
C PRO A 67 1.68 6.92 7.33
N LEU A 68 2.39 5.79 7.35
CA LEU A 68 3.81 5.71 7.00
C LEU A 68 4.05 6.06 5.52
N LEU A 69 3.19 5.54 4.63
CA LEU A 69 3.26 5.85 3.19
C LEU A 69 3.10 7.34 2.92
N PHE A 70 2.18 8.02 3.62
CA PHE A 70 2.00 9.47 3.45
C PHE A 70 3.10 10.30 4.12
N ALA A 71 3.57 9.89 5.30
CA ALA A 71 4.67 10.55 6.02
C ALA A 71 5.95 10.58 5.19
N ILE A 72 6.22 9.52 4.41
CA ILE A 72 7.40 9.43 3.53
C ILE A 72 7.10 10.01 2.14
N GLY A 73 5.92 9.69 1.57
CA GLY A 73 5.58 10.03 0.19
C GLY A 73 5.38 11.53 -0.07
N ILE A 74 4.76 12.25 0.87
CA ILE A 74 4.50 13.69 0.72
C ILE A 74 5.82 14.49 0.68
N PRO A 75 6.77 14.33 1.61
CA PRO A 75 8.04 15.05 1.56
C PRO A 75 8.92 14.67 0.37
N ILE A 76 8.91 13.41 -0.07
CA ILE A 76 9.63 12.97 -1.27
C ILE A 76 9.20 13.80 -2.48
N ALA A 77 7.89 13.99 -2.66
CA ALA A 77 7.32 14.68 -3.81
C ALA A 77 7.34 16.22 -3.68
N LEU A 78 7.34 16.76 -2.45
CA LEU A 78 7.34 18.21 -2.22
C LEU A 78 8.73 18.84 -2.08
N ALA A 79 9.72 18.10 -1.57
CA ALA A 79 11.06 18.61 -1.36
C ALA A 79 11.69 19.04 -2.69
N LYS A 80 12.48 20.11 -2.67
CA LYS A 80 13.28 20.57 -3.82
C LYS A 80 14.77 20.27 -3.67
N LYS A 81 15.19 19.98 -2.44
CA LYS A 81 16.57 19.70 -2.02
C LYS A 81 16.52 18.72 -0.86
N ALA A 82 17.53 17.89 -0.72
CA ALA A 82 17.69 16.95 0.40
C ALA A 82 16.44 16.08 0.67
N HIS A 83 15.88 15.46 -0.37
CA HIS A 83 14.65 14.64 -0.29
C HIS A 83 14.71 13.57 0.81
N ALA A 84 15.82 12.83 0.89
CA ALA A 84 16.00 11.79 1.91
C ALA A 84 15.92 12.35 3.34
N ARG A 85 16.57 13.51 3.60
CA ARG A 85 16.49 14.16 4.91
C ARG A 85 15.07 14.60 5.23
N ALA A 86 14.36 15.21 4.26
CA ALA A 86 12.99 15.65 4.46
C ALA A 86 12.04 14.49 4.84
N CYS A 87 12.22 13.31 4.24
CA CYS A 87 11.47 12.12 4.60
C CYS A 87 11.84 11.57 5.97
N MET A 88 13.13 11.56 6.32
CA MET A 88 13.57 11.10 7.63
C MET A 88 13.03 12.00 8.75
N GLU A 89 13.07 13.32 8.58
CA GLU A 89 12.50 14.28 9.55
C GLU A 89 10.99 14.08 9.71
N ALA A 90 10.26 13.89 8.61
CA ALA A 90 8.81 13.63 8.65
C ALA A 90 8.43 12.26 9.24
N LEU A 91 9.36 11.31 9.26
CA LEU A 91 9.14 9.98 9.83
C LEU A 91 9.34 9.95 11.36
N ILE A 92 10.27 10.77 11.87
CA ILE A 92 10.67 10.78 13.29
C ILE A 92 9.95 11.84 14.13
N THR A 93 9.25 12.78 13.50
CA THR A 93 8.47 13.85 14.16
C THR A 93 7.05 13.39 14.41
#